data_AF-A0A8U0I1U3-F1
#
_entry.id   AF-A0A8U0I1U3-F1
#
_cell.length_a   1.000
_cell.length_b   1.000
_cell.length_c   1.000
_cell.angle_alpha   90.00
_cell.angle_beta   90.00
_cell.angle_gamma   90.00
#
_symmetry.space_group_name_H-M   'P 1'
#
loop_
_entity.id
_entity.type
_entity.pdbx_description
1 polymer ?
#
loop_
_entity_poly.entity_id
_entity_poly.type
_entity_poly.pdbx_seq_one_letter_code
_entity_poly.pdbx_strand_id
1 'polypeptide(L)'
;MAQATDRLRRYLDDELGECRNEDVERRLDELSTLEAAIGTAQVDAELDVLSALSNDTRYTLVRVLVAAREELCVCELNAVVDVTESGLSHALSKLVDAGLAESRKDGRWKKYRATNRAVALVTVLEGSVNADE
;
A
#
# COMPACT_ATOMS: atom_id res chain seq x y z
N MET A 1 -4.53 10.82 -26.52
CA MET A 1 -4.32 12.18 -26.00
C MET A 1 -5.40 13.15 -26.50
N ALA A 2 -5.59 13.34 -27.81
CA ALA A 2 -6.62 14.27 -28.36
C ALA A 2 -8.05 14.08 -27.79
N GLN A 3 -8.53 12.83 -27.73
CA GLN A 3 -9.89 12.53 -27.23
C GLN A 3 -10.09 12.86 -25.73
N ALA A 4 -9.02 12.82 -24.92
CA ALA A 4 -9.08 13.18 -23.50
C ALA A 4 -9.18 14.70 -23.32
N THR A 5 -8.43 15.46 -24.12
CA THR A 5 -8.47 16.92 -24.16
C THR A 5 -9.84 17.45 -24.63
N ASP A 6 -10.51 16.75 -25.55
CA ASP A 6 -11.86 17.12 -26.01
C ASP A 6 -12.96 16.92 -24.95
N ARG A 7 -12.77 15.98 -24.01
CA ARG A 7 -13.68 15.83 -22.86
C ARG A 7 -13.42 16.92 -21.83
N LEU A 8 -12.15 17.24 -21.58
CA LEU A 8 -11.78 18.30 -20.65
C LEU A 8 -12.27 19.68 -21.13
N ARG A 9 -12.14 19.99 -22.42
CA ARG A 9 -12.68 21.25 -22.98
C ARG A 9 -14.18 21.38 -22.74
N ARG A 10 -14.97 20.33 -23.02
CA ARG A 10 -16.42 20.36 -22.79
C ARG A 10 -16.77 20.56 -21.33
N TYR A 11 -16.07 19.86 -20.43
CA TYR A 11 -16.23 20.07 -18.99
C TYR A 11 -15.93 21.52 -18.58
N LEU A 12 -14.84 22.10 -19.09
CA LEU A 12 -14.48 23.49 -18.80
C LEU A 12 -15.45 24.50 -19.42
N ASP A 13 -16.04 24.20 -20.57
CA ASP A 13 -17.07 25.03 -21.20
C ASP A 13 -18.33 25.07 -20.34
N ASP A 14 -18.77 23.92 -19.82
CA ASP A 14 -19.89 23.82 -18.88
C ASP A 14 -19.63 24.57 -17.57
N GLU A 15 -18.40 24.51 -17.03
CA GLU A 15 -18.03 25.17 -15.77
C GLU A 15 -17.78 26.68 -15.90
N LEU A 16 -17.19 27.14 -17.01
CA LEU A 16 -16.81 28.55 -17.22
C LEU A 16 -17.86 29.34 -18.02
N GLY A 17 -18.82 28.66 -18.64
CA GLY A 17 -19.82 29.24 -19.55
C GLY A 17 -19.30 29.58 -20.95
N GLU A 18 -18.00 29.89 -21.08
CA GLU A 18 -17.28 30.00 -22.35
C GLU A 18 -15.82 29.59 -22.13
N CYS A 19 -15.40 28.45 -22.70
CA CYS A 19 -14.03 27.95 -22.57
C CYS A 19 -13.14 28.33 -23.75
N ARG A 20 -11.95 28.85 -23.45
CA ARG A 20 -10.89 29.13 -24.43
C ARG A 20 -9.78 28.09 -24.38
N ASN A 21 -8.92 28.07 -25.40
CA ASN A 21 -7.76 27.18 -25.43
C ASN A 21 -6.83 27.39 -24.23
N GLU A 22 -6.61 28.64 -23.83
CA GLU A 22 -5.77 29.01 -22.68
C GLU A 22 -6.30 28.43 -21.37
N ASP A 23 -7.63 28.27 -21.21
CA ASP A 23 -8.22 27.65 -20.02
C ASP A 23 -7.89 26.16 -19.95
N VAL A 24 -7.95 25.48 -21.09
CA VAL A 24 -7.59 24.06 -21.21
C VAL A 24 -6.10 23.87 -20.94
N GLU A 25 -5.25 24.70 -21.55
CA GLU A 25 -3.79 24.65 -21.37
C GLU A 25 -3.41 24.88 -19.91
N ARG A 26 -3.94 25.95 -19.29
CA ARG A 26 -3.74 26.22 -17.86
C ARG A 26 -4.15 25.04 -16.99
N ARG A 27 -5.29 24.41 -17.27
CA ARG A 27 -5.75 23.27 -16.47
C ARG A 27 -4.85 22.04 -16.65
N LEU A 28 -4.36 21.80 -17.86
CA LEU A 28 -3.39 20.73 -18.12
C LEU A 28 -2.07 20.97 -17.38
N ASP A 29 -1.60 22.21 -17.35
CA ASP A 29 -0.38 22.60 -16.62
C ASP A 29 -0.55 22.42 -15.11
N GLU A 30 -1.71 22.79 -14.56
CA GLU A 30 -2.06 22.54 -13.15
C GLU A 30 -2.07 21.04 -12.83
N LEU A 31 -2.71 20.22 -13.68
CA LEU A 31 -2.78 18.77 -13.50
C LEU A 31 -1.40 18.12 -13.59
N SER A 32 -0.57 18.56 -14.53
CA SER A 32 0.83 18.14 -14.67
C SER A 32 1.65 18.49 -13.43
N THR A 33 1.42 19.69 -12.86
CA THR A 33 2.07 20.11 -11.61
C THR A 33 1.67 19.21 -10.43
N LEU A 34 0.38 18.85 -10.34
CA LEU A 34 -0.11 17.93 -9.30
C LEU A 34 0.50 16.53 -9.46
N GLU A 35 0.56 15.99 -10.69
CA GLU A 35 1.20 14.70 -10.98
C GLU A 35 2.69 14.72 -10.58
N ALA A 36 3.41 15.78 -10.96
CA ALA A 36 4.82 15.94 -10.63
C ALA A 36 5.07 16.05 -9.11
N ALA A 37 4.13 16.63 -8.34
CA ALA A 37 4.25 16.77 -6.90
C ALA A 37 4.19 15.43 -6.15
N ILE A 38 3.50 14.43 -6.69
CA ILE A 38 3.38 13.10 -6.09
C ILE A 38 4.68 12.31 -6.26
N GLY A 39 5.44 12.55 -7.34
CA GLY A 39 6.77 11.99 -7.58
C GLY A 39 6.78 10.48 -7.88
N THR A 40 7.23 10.08 -9.06
CA THR A 40 7.18 8.66 -9.51
C THR A 40 7.89 7.70 -8.54
N ALA A 41 9.06 8.08 -8.01
CA ALA A 41 9.80 7.22 -7.09
C ALA A 41 9.06 6.99 -5.75
N GLN A 42 8.28 7.96 -5.30
CA GLN A 42 7.46 7.82 -4.10
C GLN A 42 6.30 6.85 -4.36
N VAL A 43 5.64 6.98 -5.52
CA VAL A 43 4.57 6.05 -5.94
C VAL A 43 5.10 4.62 -6.04
N ASP A 44 6.25 4.41 -6.67
CA ASP A 44 6.85 3.07 -6.79
C ASP A 44 7.12 2.45 -5.41
N ALA A 45 7.69 3.22 -4.49
CA ALA A 45 7.94 2.76 -3.12
C ALA A 45 6.64 2.44 -2.34
N GLU A 46 5.58 3.22 -2.54
CA GLU A 46 4.26 2.96 -1.96
C GLU A 46 3.66 1.68 -2.55
N LEU A 47 3.75 1.49 -3.86
CA LEU A 47 3.25 0.31 -4.56
C LEU A 47 3.98 -0.96 -4.14
N ASP A 48 5.27 -0.90 -3.84
CA ASP A 48 6.03 -2.04 -3.30
C ASP A 48 5.45 -2.50 -1.94
N VAL A 49 5.15 -1.54 -1.05
CA VAL A 49 4.53 -1.84 0.25
C VAL A 49 3.12 -2.39 0.08
N LEU A 50 2.31 -1.78 -0.79
CA LEU A 50 0.95 -2.23 -1.06
C LEU A 50 0.94 -3.61 -1.71
N SER A 51 1.86 -3.90 -2.63
CA SER A 51 2.02 -5.21 -3.27
C SER A 51 2.46 -6.28 -2.28
N ALA A 52 3.25 -5.92 -1.27
CA ALA A 52 3.59 -6.82 -0.17
C ALA A 52 2.35 -7.13 0.70
N LEU A 53 1.39 -6.23 0.83
CA LEU A 53 0.15 -6.47 1.58
C LEU A 53 -0.96 -7.15 0.76
N SER A 54 -0.99 -6.98 -0.57
CA SER A 54 -2.07 -7.47 -1.45
C SER A 54 -2.01 -8.99 -1.72
N ASN A 55 -1.85 -9.79 -0.67
CA ASN A 55 -1.84 -11.25 -0.72
C ASN A 55 -2.36 -11.81 0.59
N ASP A 56 -3.25 -12.79 0.49
CA ASP A 56 -3.95 -13.40 1.62
C ASP A 56 -3.03 -13.87 2.75
N THR A 57 -2.01 -14.69 2.44
CA THR A 57 -1.06 -15.19 3.44
C THR A 57 -0.27 -14.05 4.10
N ARG A 58 0.27 -13.11 3.31
CA ARG A 58 1.06 -11.99 3.84
C ARG A 58 0.23 -11.05 4.69
N TYR A 59 -0.98 -10.74 4.25
CA TYR A 59 -1.90 -9.91 5.02
C TYR A 59 -2.31 -10.58 6.33
N THR A 60 -2.63 -11.86 6.31
CA THR A 60 -2.93 -12.66 7.51
C THR A 60 -1.77 -12.63 8.50
N LEU A 61 -0.54 -12.87 8.05
CA LEU A 61 0.66 -12.80 8.90
C LEU A 61 0.85 -11.41 9.53
N VAL A 62 0.69 -10.34 8.74
CA VAL A 62 0.78 -8.96 9.26
C VAL A 62 -0.30 -8.69 10.31
N ARG A 63 -1.55 -9.08 10.07
CA ARG A 63 -2.66 -8.90 11.04
C ARG A 63 -2.38 -9.64 12.34
N VAL A 64 -1.90 -10.89 12.27
CA VAL A 64 -1.51 -11.68 13.45
C VAL A 64 -0.38 -10.99 14.22
N LEU A 65 0.67 -10.53 13.54
CA LEU A 65 1.79 -9.83 14.19
C LEU A 65 1.36 -8.51 14.85
N VAL A 66 0.48 -7.73 14.20
CA VAL A 66 -0.08 -6.48 14.76
C VAL A 66 -0.95 -6.78 15.99
N ALA A 67 -1.81 -7.80 15.91
CA ALA A 67 -2.69 -8.20 17.01
C ALA A 67 -1.91 -8.72 18.23
N ALA A 68 -0.84 -9.47 18.01
CA ALA A 68 -0.03 -10.05 19.09
C ALA A 68 0.69 -9.00 19.95
N ARG A 69 1.07 -7.84 19.37
CA ARG A 69 1.85 -6.77 20.03
C ARG A 69 3.19 -7.24 20.63
N GLU A 70 3.67 -8.40 20.22
CA GLU A 70 4.93 -9.00 20.66
C GLU A 70 5.67 -9.70 19.52
N GLU A 71 6.81 -10.35 19.83
CA GLU A 71 7.54 -11.14 18.84
C GLU A 71 6.96 -12.57 18.79
N LEU A 72 6.64 -13.08 17.59
CA LEU A 72 6.21 -14.46 17.37
C LEU A 72 7.31 -15.26 16.66
N CYS A 73 7.52 -16.50 17.09
CA CYS A 73 8.39 -17.45 16.39
C CYS A 73 7.80 -17.84 15.04
N VAL A 74 8.66 -18.15 14.07
CA VAL A 74 8.25 -18.70 12.78
C VAL A 74 7.37 -19.95 12.92
N CYS A 75 7.59 -20.78 13.95
CA CYS A 75 6.77 -21.97 14.21
C CYS A 75 5.32 -21.61 14.62
N GLU A 76 5.14 -20.51 15.35
CA GLU A 76 3.81 -20.01 15.73
C GLU A 76 3.10 -19.43 14.51
N LEU A 77 3.83 -18.68 13.68
CA LEU A 77 3.32 -18.15 12.42
C LEU A 77 2.92 -19.25 11.43
N ASN A 78 3.66 -20.36 11.39
CA ASN A 78 3.33 -21.50 10.55
C ASN A 78 2.02 -22.20 10.97
N ALA A 79 1.61 -22.06 12.23
CA ALA A 79 0.38 -22.69 12.73
C ALA A 79 -0.90 -21.90 12.35
N VAL A 80 -0.77 -20.66 11.86
CA VAL A 80 -1.91 -19.78 11.54
C VAL A 80 -2.13 -19.58 10.03
N VAL A 81 -1.27 -20.16 9.18
CA VAL A 81 -1.41 -20.10 7.72
C VAL A 81 -1.24 -21.48 7.10
N ASP A 82 -1.96 -21.73 6.00
CA ASP A 82 -1.87 -22.99 5.24
C ASP A 82 -0.94 -22.82 4.03
N VAL A 83 0.37 -22.80 4.29
CA VAL A 83 1.40 -22.73 3.26
C VAL A 83 2.57 -23.64 3.60
N THR A 84 3.39 -23.96 2.60
CA THR A 84 4.66 -24.67 2.83
C THR A 84 5.64 -23.81 3.62
N GLU A 85 6.63 -24.43 4.29
CA GLU A 85 7.69 -23.69 5.00
C GLU A 85 8.46 -22.73 4.09
N SER A 86 8.67 -23.11 2.82
CA SER A 86 9.28 -22.24 1.80
C SER A 86 8.37 -21.06 1.45
N GLY A 87 7.06 -21.29 1.34
CA GLY A 87 6.06 -20.26 1.11
C GLY A 87 5.99 -19.26 2.27
N LEU A 88 6.00 -19.75 3.51
CA LEU A 88 6.04 -18.92 4.71
C LEU A 88 7.32 -18.08 4.76
N SER A 89 8.48 -18.70 4.52
CA SER A 89 9.77 -18.01 4.52
C SER A 89 9.80 -16.88 3.47
N HIS A 90 9.28 -17.14 2.27
CA HIS A 90 9.18 -16.15 1.21
C HIS A 90 8.22 -15.02 1.56
N ALA A 91 7.05 -15.36 2.10
CA ALA A 91 6.07 -14.37 2.58
C ALA A 91 6.67 -13.44 3.63
N LEU A 92 7.35 -14.00 4.63
CA LEU A 92 8.01 -13.25 5.69
C LEU A 92 9.19 -12.41 5.18
N SER A 93 9.97 -12.91 4.22
CA SER A 93 11.03 -12.11 3.58
C SER A 93 10.45 -10.88 2.91
N LYS A 94 9.41 -11.04 2.09
CA LYS A 94 8.76 -9.91 1.42
C LYS A 94 8.20 -8.88 2.39
N LEU A 95 7.65 -9.32 3.51
CA LEU A 95 7.15 -8.42 4.56
C LEU A 95 8.30 -7.65 5.24
N VAL A 96 9.45 -8.30 5.46
CA VAL A 96 10.65 -7.63 5.99
C VAL A 96 11.21 -6.63 4.99
N ASP A 97 11.32 -7.03 3.72
CA ASP A 97 11.85 -6.18 2.64
C ASP A 97 10.98 -4.92 2.44
N ALA A 98 9.66 -5.04 2.58
CA ALA A 98 8.72 -3.92 2.55
C ALA A 98 8.65 -3.09 3.86
N GLY A 99 9.41 -3.48 4.90
CA GLY A 99 9.41 -2.82 6.19
C GLY A 99 8.10 -2.96 6.97
N LEU A 100 7.34 -4.04 6.74
CA LEU A 100 6.10 -4.39 7.43
C LEU A 100 6.35 -5.34 8.62
N ALA A 101 7.46 -6.07 8.60
CA ALA A 101 7.89 -6.89 9.72
C ALA A 101 9.38 -6.68 9.99
N GLU A 102 9.78 -6.85 11.23
CA GLU A 102 11.17 -7.02 11.62
C GLU A 102 11.41 -8.48 11.97
N SER A 103 12.65 -8.94 11.75
CA SER A 103 13.04 -10.30 12.13
C SER A 103 14.26 -10.30 13.04
N ARG A 104 14.25 -11.20 14.02
CA ARG A 104 15.32 -11.38 15.00
C ARG A 104 15.66 -12.85 15.13
N LYS A 105 16.96 -13.15 15.23
CA LYS A 105 17.43 -14.50 15.57
C LYS A 105 17.59 -14.63 17.09
N ASP A 106 16.99 -15.67 17.65
CA ASP A 106 17.03 -16.01 19.08
C ASP A 106 17.49 -17.47 19.23
N GLY A 107 18.80 -17.66 19.35
CA GLY A 107 19.42 -18.97 19.29
C GLY A 107 19.17 -19.67 17.94
N ARG A 108 18.44 -20.78 17.98
CA ARG A 108 18.03 -21.53 16.77
C ARG A 108 16.74 -21.02 16.13
N TRP A 109 16.02 -20.13 16.82
CA TRP A 109 14.69 -19.67 16.41
C TRP A 109 14.78 -18.35 15.67
N LYS A 110 13.87 -18.15 14.72
CA LYS A 110 13.66 -16.86 14.07
C LYS A 110 12.31 -16.32 14.51
N LYS A 111 12.31 -15.09 15.04
CA LYS A 111 11.13 -14.40 15.54
C LYS A 111 10.84 -13.17 14.68
N TYR A 112 9.58 -12.79 14.63
CA TYR A 112 9.08 -11.68 13.83
C TYR A 112 8.16 -10.79 14.66
N ARG A 113 8.14 -9.50 14.34
CA ARG A 113 7.26 -8.50 14.96
C ARG A 113 6.77 -7.53 13.90
N ALA A 114 5.55 -7.01 14.07
CA ALA A 114 5.04 -5.93 13.21
C ALA A 114 5.79 -4.62 13.46
N THR A 115 6.12 -3.91 12.38
CA THR A 115 6.68 -2.56 12.47
C THR A 115 5.57 -1.53 12.74
N ASN A 116 5.96 -0.31 13.13
CA ASN A 116 5.02 0.81 13.23
C ASN A 116 4.30 1.09 11.90
N ARG A 117 4.97 0.87 10.76
CA ARG A 117 4.37 0.98 9.43
C ARG A 117 3.24 -0.03 9.24
N ALA A 118 3.46 -1.29 9.59
CA ALA A 118 2.43 -2.31 9.52
C ALA A 118 1.23 -2.00 10.42
N VAL A 119 1.49 -1.55 11.65
CA VAL A 119 0.42 -1.13 12.58
C VAL A 119 -0.41 0.00 11.96
N ALA A 120 0.23 1.06 11.47
CA ALA A 120 -0.47 2.20 10.87
C ALA A 120 -1.33 1.79 9.67
N LEU A 121 -0.79 0.97 8.76
CA LEU A 121 -1.51 0.53 7.56
C LEU A 121 -2.71 -0.36 7.90
N VAL A 122 -2.55 -1.29 8.85
CA VAL A 122 -3.66 -2.13 9.32
C VAL A 122 -4.75 -1.27 9.97
N THR A 123 -4.37 -0.31 10.82
CA THR A 123 -5.34 0.59 11.48
C THR A 123 -6.14 1.42 10.46
N VAL A 124 -5.48 1.96 9.44
CA VAL A 124 -6.18 2.70 8.37
C VAL A 124 -7.15 1.79 7.61
N LEU A 125 -6.74 0.57 7.28
CA LEU A 125 -7.59 -0.39 6.58
C LEU A 125 -8.79 -0.82 7.44
N GLU A 126 -8.59 -1.11 8.72
CA GLU A 126 -9.67 -1.43 9.65
C GLU A 126 -10.68 -0.29 9.76
N GLY A 127 -10.21 0.96 9.88
CA GLY A 127 -11.09 2.13 9.90
C GLY A 127 -11.82 2.40 8.58
N SER A 128 -11.27 1.95 7.45
CA SER A 128 -11.86 2.15 6.12
C SER A 128 -12.89 1.08 5.76
N VAL A 129 -12.76 -0.14 6.31
CA VAL A 129 -13.68 -1.27 6.06
C VAL A 129 -14.80 -1.32 7.09
N ASN A 130 -14.53 -0.93 8.33
CA ASN A 130 -15.51 -0.95 9.42
C ASN A 130 -16.34 0.35 9.50
N ALA A 131 -16.30 1.21 8.47
CA ALA A 131 -17.02 2.49 8.45
C ALA A 131 -18.55 2.35 8.22
N ASP A 132 -19.03 1.12 8.01
CA ASP A 132 -20.43 0.80 7.73
C ASP A 132 -21.17 0.08 8.89
N GLU A 133 -20.62 0.07 10.13
CA GLU A 133 -21.30 -0.46 11.33
C GLU A 133 -21.65 0.62 12.38
#